data_AF-A0AAD4ALE9-F1
#
_entry.id   AF-A0AAD4ALE9-F1
#
_cell.length_a   1.000
_cell.length_b   1.000
_cell.length_c   1.000
_cell.angle_alpha   90.00
_cell.angle_beta   90.00
_cell.angle_gamma   90.00
#
_symmetry.space_group_name_H-M   'P 1'
#
loop_
_entity.id
_entity.type
_entity.pdbx_description
1 polymer ?
#
loop_
_entity_poly.entity_id
_entity_poly.type
_entity_poly.pdbx_seq_one_letter_code
_entity_poly.pdbx_strand_id
1 'polypeptide(L)'
;MLSYAVNLFLFSSGRLSLNQAAVLGYSTDYADPLPQALVLTAIVIGFAMTAFVVILAIRGRADLGNDHVNGQVPDKDKKGKA
;
A
#
# COMPACT_ATOMS: atom_id res chain seq x y z
N MET A 1 0.05 5.33 3.38
CA MET A 1 -1.10 5.99 4.06
C MET A 1 -2.41 5.81 3.29
N LEU A 2 -2.47 6.13 1.98
CA LEU A 2 -3.71 5.97 1.20
C LEU A 2 -4.26 4.52 1.21
N SER A 3 -3.41 3.51 1.04
CA SER A 3 -3.84 2.10 1.10
C SER A 3 -4.52 1.73 2.43
N TYR A 4 -4.01 2.22 3.57
CA TYR A 4 -4.66 2.02 4.87
C TYR A 4 -6.01 2.72 4.97
N ALA A 5 -6.14 3.93 4.43
CA ALA A 5 -7.42 4.66 4.40
C ALA A 5 -8.47 3.92 3.55
N VAL A 6 -8.07 3.37 2.40
CA VAL A 6 -8.94 2.54 1.56
C VAL A 6 -9.35 1.26 2.27
N ASN A 7 -8.43 0.58 2.97
CA ASN A 7 -8.75 -0.61 3.75
C ASN A 7 -9.77 -0.31 4.86
N LEU A 8 -9.62 0.81 5.56
CA LEU A 8 -10.56 1.23 6.60
C LEU A 8 -11.93 1.60 6.01
N PHE A 9 -11.94 2.29 4.86
CA PHE A 9 -13.17 2.61 4.12
C PHE A 9 -13.91 1.33 3.70
N LEU A 10 -13.21 0.37 3.08
CA LEU A 10 -13.78 -0.92 2.68
C LEU A 10 -14.37 -1.67 3.87
N PHE A 11 -13.64 -1.73 4.98
CA PHE A 11 -14.12 -2.36 6.22
C PHE A 11 -15.39 -1.68 6.76
N SER A 12 -15.43 -0.35 6.76
CA SER A 12 -16.57 0.42 7.26
C SER A 12 -17.84 0.31 6.40
N SER A 13 -17.69 -0.02 5.11
CA SER A 13 -18.81 -0.07 4.16
C SER A 13 -19.82 -1.19 4.42
N GLY A 14 -19.40 -2.27 5.10
CA GLY A 14 -20.24 -3.45 5.38
C GLY A 14 -21.05 -3.43 6.68
N ARG A 15 -21.19 -2.26 7.31
CA ARG A 15 -21.72 -2.07 8.69
C ARG A 15 -20.80 -2.65 9.76
N LEU A 16 -20.52 -1.82 10.77
CA LEU A 16 -19.65 -2.20 11.87
C LEU A 16 -20.45 -2.97 12.93
N SER A 17 -20.34 -4.30 12.92
CA SER A 17 -20.86 -5.15 14.00
C SER A 17 -19.80 -5.32 15.10
N LEU A 18 -20.20 -5.07 16.35
CA LEU A 18 -19.36 -5.28 17.53
C LEU A 18 -19.57 -6.69 18.09
N ASN A 19 -18.49 -7.35 18.53
CA ASN A 19 -18.51 -8.70 19.13
C ASN A 19 -19.10 -9.81 18.22
N GLN A 20 -19.11 -9.59 16.90
CA GLN A 20 -19.53 -10.59 15.92
C GLN A 20 -18.35 -10.91 15.01
N ALA A 21 -17.68 -12.04 15.23
CA ALA A 21 -16.60 -12.46 14.36
C ALA A 21 -17.19 -13.11 13.10
N ALA A 22 -16.56 -12.95 11.93
CA ALA A 22 -16.94 -13.72 10.73
C ALA A 22 -16.24 -15.10 10.74
N VAL A 23 -16.25 -15.78 11.89
CA VAL A 23 -15.60 -17.08 12.11
C VAL A 23 -16.56 -18.00 12.84
N LEU A 24 -16.91 -19.11 12.21
CA LEU A 24 -17.85 -20.10 12.74
C LEU A 24 -17.45 -20.57 14.15
N GLY A 25 -18.41 -20.58 15.07
CA GLY A 25 -18.23 -21.07 16.44
C GLY A 25 -17.64 -20.06 17.44
N TYR A 26 -17.32 -18.83 17.02
CA TYR A 26 -16.74 -17.80 17.90
C TYR A 26 -17.76 -16.75 18.38
N SER A 27 -18.96 -16.68 17.80
CA SER A 27 -20.00 -15.74 18.20
C SER A 27 -21.40 -16.29 17.93
N THR A 28 -22.40 -15.84 18.71
CA THR A 28 -23.82 -16.16 18.50
C THR A 28 -24.37 -15.51 17.24
N ASP A 29 -23.85 -14.34 16.91
CA ASP A 29 -24.13 -13.59 15.69
C ASP A 29 -22.84 -13.38 14.89
N TYR A 30 -22.92 -13.35 13.56
CA TYR A 30 -21.77 -13.24 12.66
C TYR A 30 -21.75 -11.89 11.96
N ALA A 31 -20.56 -11.28 11.85
CA ALA A 31 -20.36 -10.12 11.00
C ALA A 31 -20.36 -10.52 9.51
N ASP A 32 -20.60 -9.54 8.63
CA ASP A 32 -20.50 -9.76 7.19
C ASP A 32 -19.06 -10.20 6.81
N PRO A 33 -18.88 -11.40 6.22
CA PRO A 33 -17.57 -11.88 5.81
C PRO A 33 -17.04 -11.17 4.56
N LEU A 34 -17.90 -10.52 3.75
CA LEU A 34 -17.51 -9.93 2.47
C LEU A 34 -16.50 -8.78 2.63
N PRO A 35 -16.73 -7.76 3.48
CA PRO A 35 -15.74 -6.70 3.71
C PRO A 35 -14.39 -7.24 4.21
N GLN A 36 -14.40 -8.29 5.04
CA GLN A 36 -13.19 -8.87 5.60
C GLN A 36 -12.34 -9.56 4.53
N ALA A 37 -12.98 -10.33 3.64
CA ALA A 37 -12.30 -10.96 2.50
C ALA A 37 -11.75 -9.90 1.52
N LEU A 38 -12.50 -8.83 1.27
CA LEU A 38 -12.05 -7.73 0.41
C LEU A 38 -10.83 -6.99 0.99
N VAL A 39 -10.83 -6.73 2.30
CA VAL A 39 -9.69 -6.08 2.98
C VAL A 39 -8.46 -6.96 2.96
N LEU A 40 -8.57 -8.27 3.23
CA LEU A 40 -7.43 -9.19 3.13
C LEU A 40 -6.83 -9.20 1.72
N THR A 41 -7.69 -9.23 0.70
CA THR A 41 -7.26 -9.16 -0.71
C THR A 41 -6.55 -7.83 -1.01
N ALA A 42 -7.11 -6.71 -0.56
CA ALA A 42 -6.53 -5.38 -0.75
C ALA A 42 -5.17 -5.23 -0.04
N ILE A 43 -4.98 -5.82 1.14
CA ILE A 43 -3.70 -5.84 1.86
C ILE A 43 -2.63 -6.56 1.05
N VAL A 44 -2.93 -7.75 0.53
CA VAL A 44 -1.96 -8.55 -0.24
C VAL A 44 -1.56 -7.84 -1.54
N ILE A 45 -2.54 -7.28 -2.26
CA ILE A 45 -2.27 -6.49 -3.47
C ILE A 45 -1.44 -5.25 -3.12
N GLY A 46 -1.82 -4.50 -2.09
CA GLY A 46 -1.09 -3.31 -1.66
C GLY A 46 0.35 -3.61 -1.26
N PHE A 47 0.58 -4.72 -0.57
CA PHE A 47 1.92 -5.19 -0.22
C PHE A 47 2.74 -5.54 -1.46
N ALA A 48 2.19 -6.34 -2.38
CA ALA A 48 2.86 -6.72 -3.62
C ALA A 48 3.23 -5.50 -4.48
N MET A 49 2.31 -4.55 -4.63
CA MET A 49 2.57 -3.31 -5.38
C MET A 49 3.63 -2.44 -4.70
N THR A 50 3.63 -2.37 -3.37
CA THR A 50 4.66 -1.62 -2.62
C THR A 50 6.04 -2.26 -2.82
N ALA A 51 6.14 -3.59 -2.69
CA ALA A 51 7.39 -4.31 -2.93
C ALA A 51 7.90 -4.09 -4.38
N PHE A 52 7.00 -4.14 -5.36
CA PHE A 52 7.33 -3.88 -6.76
C PHE A 52 7.89 -2.46 -6.96
N VAL A 53 7.20 -1.43 -6.43
CA VAL A 53 7.67 -0.03 -6.53
C VAL A 53 9.01 0.15 -5.83
N VAL A 54 9.25 -0.47 -4.68
CA VAL A 54 10.54 -0.42 -3.98
C VAL A 54 11.67 -1.01 -4.83
N ILE A 55 11.43 -2.17 -5.45
CA ILE A 55 12.41 -2.79 -6.35
C ILE A 55 12.72 -1.88 -7.55
N LEU A 56 11.68 -1.29 -8.15
CA LEU A 56 11.86 -0.33 -9.24
C LEU A 56 12.65 0.92 -8.80
N ALA A 57 12.38 1.46 -7.61
CA ALA A 57 13.11 2.62 -7.09
C ALA A 57 14.60 2.29 -6.86
N ILE A 58 14.90 1.13 -6.29
CA ILE A 58 16.28 0.66 -6.09
C ILE A 58 16.98 0.51 -7.45
N ARG A 59 16.32 -0.13 -8.42
CA ARG A 59 16.90 -0.36 -9.74
C ARG A 59 17.09 0.95 -10.51
N GLY A 60 16.10 1.83 -10.50
CA GLY A 60 16.18 3.15 -11.13
C GLY A 60 17.30 3.99 -10.54
N ARG A 61 17.46 4.00 -9.22
CA ARG A 61 18.58 4.70 -8.56
C ARG A 61 19.94 4.11 -8.91
N ALA A 62 20.03 2.77 -9.06
CA ALA A 62 21.27 2.11 -9.47
C ALA A 62 21.64 2.45 -10.93
N ASP A 63 20.65 2.52 -11.83
CA ASP A 63 20.88 2.76 -13.26
C ASP A 63 21.09 4.27 -13.56
N LEU A 64 20.40 5.18 -12.87
CA LEU A 64 20.42 6.64 -13.12
C LEU A 64 21.35 7.41 -12.16
N GLY A 65 21.79 6.78 -11.07
CA GLY A 65 22.60 7.40 -10.02
C GLY A 65 21.89 8.50 -9.21
N ASN A 66 20.61 8.74 -9.46
CA ASN A 66 19.79 9.74 -8.77
C ASN A 66 18.31 9.30 -8.74
N ASP A 67 17.51 9.95 -7.89
CA ASP A 67 16.06 9.67 -7.70
C ASP A 67 15.21 10.92 -8.01
N HIS A 68 15.71 11.84 -8.84
CA HIS A 68 14.94 13.02 -9.24
C HIS A 68 13.91 12.64 -10.30
N VAL A 69 12.65 12.99 -10.01
CA VAL A 69 11.51 12.72 -10.89
C VAL A 69 11.12 13.92 -11.76
N ASN A 70 11.90 15.00 -11.73
CA ASN A 70 11.60 16.27 -12.41
C ASN A 70 12.05 16.29 -13.90
N GLY A 71 12.55 15.19 -14.43
CA GLY A 71 12.98 15.07 -15.83
C GLY A 71 14.25 15.84 -16.20
N GLN A 72 14.95 16.43 -15.23
CA GLN A 72 16.18 17.15 -15.46
C GLN A 72 17.38 16.21 -15.37
N VAL A 73 18.26 16.25 -16.37
CA VAL A 73 19.55 15.54 -16.29
C VAL A 73 20.38 16.22 -15.19
N PRO A 74 21.01 15.47 -14.26
CA PRO A 74 21.83 16.06 -13.22
C PRO A 74 22.93 16.94 -13.84
N ASP A 75 22.87 18.24 -13.55
CA ASP A 75 23.85 19.22 -14.03
C ASP A 75 25.24 18.84 -13.49
N LYS A 76 26.13 18.39 -14.38
CA LYS A 76 27.50 17.98 -14.04
C LYS A 76 28.44 19.17 -13.76
N ASP A 77 28.01 20.42 -14.00
CA ASP A 77 28.94 21.55 -14.11
C ASP A 77 29.19 22.37 -12.82
N LYS A 78 28.57 22.03 -11.68
CA LYS A 78 28.81 22.76 -10.41
C LYS A 78 29.90 22.20 -9.49
N LYS A 79 30.66 21.17 -9.90
CA LYS A 79 31.78 20.64 -9.10
C LYS A 79 33.14 21.32 -9.34
N GLY A 80 33.21 22.35 -10.18
CA GLY A 80 34.49 22.86 -10.70
C GLY A 80 34.80 24.36 -10.55
N LYS A 81 34.18 25.10 -9.62
CA LYS A 81 34.60 26.49 -9.32
C LYS A 81 34.61 26.76 -7.82
N ALA A 82 35.67 26.28 -7.18
CA ALA A 82 36.30 26.95 -6.04
C ALA A 82 37.52 27.70 -6.58
#